data_AF-G3SGZ6-F1
#
_entry.id   AF-G3SGZ6-F1
#
_cell.length_a   1.000
_cell.length_b   1.000
_cell.length_c   1.000
_cell.angle_alpha   90.00
_cell.angle_beta   90.00
_cell.angle_gamma   90.00
#
_symmetry.space_group_name_H-M   'P 1'
#
loop_
_entity.id
_entity.type
_entity.pdbx_description
1 polymer ?
#
loop_
_entity_poly.entity_id
_entity_poly.type
_entity_poly.pdbx_seq_one_letter_code
_entity_poly.pdbx_strand_id
1 'polypeptide(L)'
;MQAPVTFPVPVLRLPRGPDGLSRGFAPDGRRECSIAQESLESQKQRARAALRERYLRSLLAMVSHQVSFTLHEGVRVATHFGATDMDVANFYVSQLQTPIGVQAEALLRCSDIISYTFKP
;
A
#
# COMPACT_ATOMS: atom_id res chain seq x y z
N MET A 1 33.07 -39.97 -47.35
CA MET A 1 32.08 -39.17 -48.10
C MET A 1 30.73 -39.37 -47.42
N GLN A 2 30.37 -38.51 -46.47
CA GLN A 2 29.15 -38.65 -45.66
C GLN A 2 28.06 -37.76 -46.26
N ALA A 3 26.94 -38.36 -46.68
CA ALA A 3 25.81 -37.62 -47.24
C ALA A 3 25.04 -36.91 -46.11
N PRO A 4 24.63 -35.63 -46.29
CA PRO A 4 23.86 -34.93 -45.28
C PRO A 4 22.41 -35.45 -45.27
N VAL A 5 21.92 -35.77 -44.08
CA VAL A 5 20.54 -36.20 -43.84
C VAL A 5 19.66 -34.96 -43.69
N THR A 6 18.87 -34.67 -44.73
CA THR A 6 17.95 -33.53 -44.77
C THR A 6 16.59 -33.96 -44.22
N PHE A 7 16.41 -33.93 -42.90
CA PHE A 7 15.08 -34.11 -42.30
C PHE A 7 14.36 -32.76 -42.27
N PRO A 8 13.17 -32.61 -42.89
CA PRO A 8 12.45 -31.35 -42.88
C PRO A 8 11.83 -31.09 -41.50
N VAL A 9 12.22 -29.98 -40.87
CA VAL A 9 11.60 -29.50 -39.63
C VAL A 9 10.27 -28.81 -39.98
N PRO A 10 9.13 -29.22 -39.40
CA PRO A 10 7.87 -28.52 -39.61
C PRO A 10 7.91 -27.15 -38.92
N VAL A 11 8.09 -26.09 -39.70
CA VAL A 11 7.94 -24.71 -39.21
C VAL A 11 6.46 -24.39 -39.17
N LEU A 12 5.88 -24.28 -37.98
CA LEU A 12 4.55 -23.72 -37.80
C LEU A 12 4.61 -22.23 -38.16
N ARG A 13 4.20 -21.88 -39.39
CA ARG A 13 4.13 -20.48 -39.80
C ARG A 13 3.00 -19.81 -39.03
N LEU A 14 3.36 -18.86 -38.17
CA LEU A 14 2.38 -17.95 -37.57
C LEU A 14 1.57 -17.28 -38.68
N PRO A 15 0.26 -17.06 -38.48
CA PRO A 15 -0.59 -16.41 -39.48
C PRO A 15 0.02 -15.08 -39.88
N ARG A 16 0.08 -14.83 -41.19
CA ARG A 16 0.57 -13.56 -41.74
C ARG A 16 -0.28 -12.41 -41.18
N GLY A 17 0.39 -11.31 -40.83
CA GLY A 17 -0.29 -10.07 -40.45
C GLY A 17 -1.23 -9.61 -41.56
N PRO A 18 -2.28 -8.85 -41.23
CA PRO A 18 -3.47 -8.69 -42.06
C PRO A 18 -3.14 -8.20 -43.49
N ASP A 19 -3.41 -9.06 -44.47
CA ASP A 19 -3.21 -8.82 -45.90
C ASP A 19 -4.32 -7.91 -46.48
N GLY A 20 -4.47 -6.67 -45.98
CA GLY A 20 -5.26 -5.57 -46.58
C GLY A 20 -6.76 -5.75 -46.89
N LEU A 21 -7.27 -6.98 -46.89
CA LEU A 21 -8.63 -7.41 -47.24
C LEU A 21 -9.30 -8.16 -46.08
N SER A 22 -8.52 -8.52 -45.05
CA SER A 22 -9.06 -9.01 -43.78
C SER A 22 -9.48 -7.82 -42.94
N ARG A 23 -10.64 -7.91 -42.26
CA ARG A 23 -11.05 -6.96 -41.22
C ARG A 23 -9.96 -6.89 -40.15
N GLY A 24 -9.02 -5.96 -40.33
CA GLY A 24 -8.02 -5.61 -39.34
C GLY A 24 -8.68 -4.93 -38.14
N PHE A 25 -7.84 -4.52 -37.19
CA PHE A 25 -8.22 -3.59 -36.14
C PHE A 25 -8.75 -2.30 -36.76
N ALA A 26 -10.05 -2.23 -37.01
CA ALA A 26 -10.71 -1.03 -37.47
C ALA A 26 -10.50 0.06 -36.39
N PRO A 27 -9.96 1.24 -36.74
CA PRO A 27 -9.84 2.34 -35.77
C PRO A 27 -11.22 2.83 -35.30
N ASP A 28 -12.25 2.56 -36.12
CA ASP A 28 -13.67 2.86 -35.89
C ASP A 28 -14.46 1.64 -35.38
N GLY A 29 -13.79 0.50 -35.20
CA GLY A 29 -14.34 -0.62 -34.48
C GLY A 29 -14.49 -0.16 -33.05
N ARG A 30 -15.69 0.27 -32.67
CA ARG A 30 -16.10 0.57 -31.30
C ARG A 30 -15.46 -0.52 -30.45
N ARG A 31 -14.36 -0.18 -29.77
CA ARG A 31 -13.97 -0.91 -28.57
C ARG A 31 -15.21 -0.72 -27.74
N GLU A 32 -16.06 -1.73 -27.70
CA GLU A 32 -16.92 -1.89 -26.57
C GLU A 32 -15.94 -1.95 -25.42
N CYS A 33 -15.65 -0.78 -24.85
CA CYS A 33 -15.40 -0.65 -23.45
C CYS A 33 -16.68 -1.23 -22.83
N SER A 34 -16.78 -2.56 -22.83
CA SER A 34 -17.43 -3.25 -21.76
C SER A 34 -16.83 -2.57 -20.56
N ILE A 35 -17.66 -1.78 -19.87
CA ILE A 35 -17.38 -1.33 -18.53
C ILE A 35 -17.13 -2.64 -17.80
N ALA A 36 -15.88 -3.10 -17.79
CA ALA A 36 -15.52 -4.41 -17.28
C ALA A 36 -15.87 -4.28 -15.82
N GLN A 37 -16.98 -4.92 -15.43
CA GLN A 37 -17.52 -4.77 -14.09
C GLN A 37 -16.37 -5.00 -13.14
N GLU A 38 -16.09 -3.97 -12.35
CA GLU A 38 -14.93 -4.01 -11.52
C GLU A 38 -15.08 -5.18 -10.55
N SER A 39 -14.10 -6.08 -10.57
CA SER A 39 -14.12 -7.28 -9.74
C SER A 39 -14.28 -6.90 -8.27
N LEU A 40 -15.00 -7.73 -7.51
CA LEU A 40 -15.18 -7.51 -6.08
C LEU A 40 -13.83 -7.34 -5.35
N GLU A 41 -12.77 -8.01 -5.81
CA GLU A 41 -11.44 -7.84 -5.23
C GLU A 41 -10.84 -6.46 -5.51
N SER A 42 -11.00 -5.93 -6.73
CA SER A 42 -10.56 -4.57 -7.05
C SER A 42 -11.32 -3.52 -6.22
N GLN A 43 -12.61 -3.73 -6.00
CA GLN A 43 -13.41 -2.86 -5.12
C GLN A 43 -12.90 -2.91 -3.68
N LYS A 44 -12.60 -4.10 -3.15
CA LYS A 44 -11.99 -4.28 -1.81
C LYS A 44 -10.63 -3.61 -1.73
N GLN A 45 -9.78 -3.74 -2.75
CA GLN A 45 -8.46 -3.10 -2.79
C GLN A 45 -8.56 -1.57 -2.75
N ARG A 46 -9.48 -0.97 -3.53
CA ARG A 46 -9.74 0.47 -3.46
C ARG A 46 -10.25 0.91 -2.09
N ALA A 47 -11.14 0.13 -1.48
CA ALA A 47 -11.61 0.42 -0.12
C ALA A 47 -10.47 0.37 0.91
N ARG A 48 -9.61 -0.66 0.86
CA ARG A 48 -8.41 -0.77 1.71
C ARG A 48 -7.47 0.42 1.50
N ALA A 49 -7.22 0.81 0.25
CA ALA A 49 -6.37 1.95 -0.08
C ALA A 49 -6.93 3.27 0.47
N ALA A 50 -8.23 3.52 0.30
CA ALA A 50 -8.88 4.73 0.81
C ALA A 50 -8.85 4.80 2.35
N LEU A 51 -9.08 3.68 3.05
CA LEU A 51 -8.95 3.62 4.50
C LEU A 51 -7.51 3.87 4.95
N ARG A 52 -6.54 3.26 4.25
CA ARG A 52 -5.12 3.42 4.54
C ARG A 52 -4.66 4.87 4.32
N GLU A 53 -5.08 5.52 3.24
CA GLU A 53 -4.78 6.91 2.95
C GLU A 53 -5.28 7.84 4.07
N ARG A 54 -6.53 7.67 4.50
CA ARG A 54 -7.10 8.46 5.61
C ARG A 54 -6.35 8.23 6.91
N TYR A 55 -5.98 6.98 7.18
CA TYR A 55 -5.17 6.64 8.35
C TYR A 55 -3.78 7.31 8.31
N LEU A 56 -3.06 7.24 7.18
CA LEU A 56 -1.76 7.89 7.03
C LEU A 56 -1.85 9.42 7.15
N ARG A 57 -2.92 10.04 6.63
CA ARG A 57 -3.17 11.48 6.84
C ARG A 57 -3.38 11.81 8.32
N SER A 58 -4.04 10.93 9.09
CA SER A 58 -4.20 11.11 10.53
C SER A 58 -2.87 11.02 11.29
N LEU A 59 -1.94 10.16 10.86
CA LEU A 59 -0.58 10.08 11.41
C LEU A 59 0.19 11.37 11.13
N LEU A 60 0.08 11.89 9.90
CA LEU A 60 0.71 13.15 9.53
C LEU A 60 0.15 14.31 10.36
N ALA A 61 -1.15 14.34 10.62
CA ALA A 61 -1.77 15.36 11.46
C ALA A 61 -1.27 15.37 12.92
N MET A 62 -0.72 14.25 13.41
CA MET A 62 -0.10 14.21 14.74
C MET A 62 1.24 14.93 14.81
N VAL A 63 1.91 15.14 13.68
CA VAL A 63 3.17 15.89 13.63
C VAL A 63 2.93 17.28 14.21
N SER A 64 3.81 17.72 15.12
CA SER A 64 3.73 18.98 15.89
C SER A 64 2.66 19.07 17.00
N HIS A 65 1.87 18.01 17.22
CA HIS A 65 0.89 17.97 18.30
C HIS A 65 1.38 17.11 19.47
N GLN A 66 0.94 17.48 20.69
CA GLN A 66 1.11 16.61 21.84
C GLN A 66 0.11 15.46 21.74
N VAL A 67 0.62 14.23 21.88
CA VAL A 67 -0.17 13.00 21.83
C VAL A 67 -0.18 12.38 23.22
N SER A 68 -1.37 11.98 23.65
CA SER A 68 -1.57 11.23 24.89
C SER A 68 -1.75 9.75 24.57
N PHE A 69 -0.96 8.89 25.20
CA PHE A 69 -1.06 7.44 25.07
C PHE A 69 -1.62 6.84 26.36
N THR A 70 -2.50 5.85 26.21
CA THR A 70 -2.92 4.96 27.29
C THR A 70 -2.17 3.65 27.11
N LEU A 71 -1.34 3.31 28.08
CA LEU A 71 -0.54 2.09 28.12
C LEU A 71 -1.21 1.05 29.04
N HIS A 72 -0.59 -0.13 29.14
CA HIS A 72 -0.99 -1.14 30.14
C HIS A 72 -0.93 -0.60 31.57
N GLU A 73 -1.62 -1.29 32.48
CA GLU A 73 -1.77 -0.89 33.90
C GLU A 73 -2.43 0.50 34.10
N GLY A 74 -3.15 0.99 33.09
CA GLY A 74 -3.85 2.28 33.14
C GLY A 74 -2.92 3.50 33.12
N VAL A 75 -1.63 3.31 32.81
CA VAL A 75 -0.66 4.39 32.76
C VAL A 75 -0.96 5.31 31.58
N ARG A 76 -1.06 6.60 31.86
CA ARG A 76 -1.27 7.65 30.84
C ARG A 76 0.00 8.47 30.72
N VAL A 77 0.48 8.60 29.49
CA VAL A 77 1.70 9.38 29.19
C VAL A 77 1.39 10.40 28.11
N ALA A 78 1.99 11.57 28.23
CA ALA A 78 1.86 12.65 27.25
C ALA A 78 3.23 12.96 26.66
N THR A 79 3.29 13.18 25.35
CA THR A 79 4.57 13.29 24.63
C THR A 79 4.40 14.03 23.31
N HIS A 80 5.51 14.46 22.72
CA HIS A 80 5.51 15.03 21.37
C HIS A 80 5.72 13.91 20.36
N PHE A 81 4.83 13.81 19.39
CA PHE A 81 4.96 12.82 18.33
C PHE A 81 6.09 13.23 17.37
N GLY A 82 7.06 12.34 17.19
CA GLY A 82 8.13 12.49 16.22
C GLY A 82 7.82 11.75 14.93
N ALA A 83 7.72 10.42 15.00
CA ALA A 83 7.49 9.57 13.84
C ALA A 83 6.83 8.24 14.23
N THR A 84 6.41 7.48 13.23
CA THR A 84 6.00 6.08 13.36
C THR A 84 6.53 5.28 12.18
N ASP A 85 6.75 4.00 12.37
CA ASP A 85 7.13 3.09 11.29
C ASP A 85 5.96 2.85 10.32
N MET A 86 6.28 2.36 9.12
CA MET A 86 5.27 2.16 8.08
C MET A 86 4.20 1.16 8.50
N ASP A 87 4.58 0.14 9.26
CA ASP A 87 3.62 -0.87 9.74
C ASP A 87 2.87 -0.43 11.00
N VAL A 88 3.22 0.75 11.55
CA VAL A 88 2.69 1.34 12.79
C VAL A 88 2.79 0.37 13.96
N ALA A 89 3.92 -0.31 14.04
CA ALA A 89 4.30 -1.13 15.17
C ALA A 89 5.02 -0.31 16.26
N ASN A 90 5.48 0.91 15.98
CA ASN A 90 6.22 1.72 16.94
C ASN A 90 6.01 3.23 16.76
N PHE A 91 6.07 3.97 17.87
CA PHE A 91 5.98 5.43 17.93
C PHE A 91 7.27 6.01 18.50
N TYR A 92 7.95 6.82 17.71
CA TYR A 92 9.12 7.61 18.10
C TYR A 92 8.64 8.92 18.66
N VAL A 93 8.94 9.18 19.93
CA VAL A 93 8.38 10.30 20.67
C VAL A 93 9.43 10.99 21.52
N SER A 94 9.27 12.30 21.72
CA SER A 94 10.17 13.11 22.53
C SER A 94 9.44 13.74 23.72
N GLN A 95 10.19 14.04 24.78
CA GLN A 95 9.69 14.57 26.05
C GLN A 95 8.53 13.73 26.61
N LEU A 96 8.75 12.42 26.70
CA LEU A 96 7.76 11.48 27.23
C LEU A 96 7.57 11.71 28.73
N GLN A 97 6.43 12.31 29.11
CA GLN A 97 6.05 12.52 30.49
C GLN A 97 5.49 11.22 31.07
N THR A 98 6.24 10.62 31.98
CA THR A 98 5.80 9.46 32.79
C THR A 98 5.50 9.90 34.22
N PRO A 99 4.84 9.07 35.05
CA PRO A 99 4.62 9.37 36.47
C PRO A 99 5.91 9.55 37.28
N ILE A 100 7.02 8.95 36.84
CA ILE A 100 8.30 8.97 37.57
C ILE A 100 9.20 10.12 37.10
N GLY A 101 8.98 10.62 35.88
CA GLY A 101 9.76 11.72 35.33
C GLY A 101 9.62 11.87 33.82
N VAL A 102 10.47 12.73 33.25
CA VAL A 102 10.49 13.01 31.81
C VAL A 102 11.64 12.25 31.16
N GLN A 103 11.32 11.47 30.13
CA GLN A 103 12.31 10.85 29.27
C GLN A 103 12.46 11.69 27.99
N ALA A 104 13.69 12.12 27.68
CA ALA A 104 13.95 13.04 26.58
C ALA A 104 13.54 12.44 25.22
N GLU A 105 13.91 11.20 24.95
CA GLU A 105 13.58 10.47 23.72
C GLU A 105 13.15 9.04 24.07
N ALA A 106 12.09 8.55 23.44
CA ALA A 106 11.55 7.22 23.72
C ALA A 106 10.95 6.56 22.47
N LEU A 107 10.94 5.23 22.49
CA LEU A 107 10.24 4.40 21.52
C LEU A 107 9.10 3.67 22.24
N LEU A 108 7.85 4.01 21.92
CA LEU A 108 6.68 3.29 22.41
C LEU A 108 6.32 2.19 21.40
N ARG A 109 6.38 0.94 21.83
CA ARG A 109 5.98 -0.20 20.99
C ARG A 109 4.47 -0.30 20.94
N CYS A 110 3.92 -0.74 19.82
CA CYS A 110 2.49 -0.94 19.62
C CYS A 110 1.92 -1.96 20.63
N SER A 111 2.71 -2.96 21.04
CA SER A 111 2.32 -3.90 22.10
C SER A 111 2.05 -3.25 23.46
N ASP A 112 2.68 -2.10 23.71
CA ASP A 112 2.58 -1.40 24.99
C ASP A 112 1.40 -0.42 25.02
N ILE A 113 0.83 -0.10 23.85
CA ILE A 113 -0.18 0.95 23.64
C ILE A 113 -1.56 0.32 23.48
N ILE A 114 -2.51 0.78 24.29
CA ILE A 114 -3.93 0.43 24.15
C ILE A 114 -4.62 1.41 23.20
N SER A 115 -4.34 2.71 23.38
CA SER A 115 -4.91 3.77 22.56
C SER A 115 -4.07 5.04 22.62
N TYR A 116 -4.28 5.93 21.65
CA TYR A 116 -3.70 7.25 21.63
C TYR A 116 -4.75 8.30 21.23
N THR A 117 -4.54 9.54 21.66
CA THR A 117 -5.43 10.66 21.36
C THR A 117 -4.61 11.93 21.21
N PHE A 118 -4.97 12.75 20.23
CA PHE A 118 -4.36 14.05 19.99
C PHE A 118 -5.45 15.04 19.57
N LYS A 119 -5.14 16.32 19.70
CA LYS A 119 -5.96 17.39 19.15
C LYS A 119 -5.19 17.98 17.97
N PRO A 120 -5.71 17.89 16.73
CA PRO A 120 -5.13 18.57 15.57
C PRO A 120 -5.36 20.09 15.61
#